data_AF-A0A6B4ZLV9-F1
#
_entry.id   AF-A0A6B4ZLV9-F1
#
_cell.length_a   1.000
_cell.length_b   1.000
_cell.length_c   1.000
_cell.angle_alpha   90.00
_cell.angle_beta   90.00
_cell.angle_gamma   90.00
#
_symmetry.space_group_name_H-M   'P 1'
#
loop_
_entity.id
_entity.type
_entity.pdbx_description
1 polymer ?
#
loop_
_entity_poly.entity_id
_entity_poly.type
_entity_poly.pdbx_seq_one_letter_code
_entity_poly.pdbx_strand_id
1 'polypeptide(L)'
;MNTYGWDIVYGCSKRVVNKHLEDYITKNKVEFLYSNTAKKQEIKMAFDNWEIINGGSSNFLRIKTPIKEGYFKVKNTTIDLSGVNPVLEIKLDFFNDLSNPNIKKLKFNFGSESNDDIKIIVSDLNGKLQEEDEFYFNKLLINAFIQNEKQISYIFASLNVTSDIEWMNPKQFKFVYYSPTDNSAGYLFILSVVTNRDISKLSTNVDGNILGNNSEVGLLISEKLFLQNLALPKLSSNMGSNITSNNFKVISTSDTTGRIANNSTLNWYGLKVGLIWYYPKINNFSMELFEGNKLKTKLSGIVRLTGYERIYSELNLECTTKFIYDPKNKKASFEDYKTYIMSCKPIFGWLDGAAALVAKSVGDWSLKSFRGSLAFGLTNNFTDIINGIVRWNNLKISQVTNVTLNVGFCIQGNAN
;
A
#
# COMPACT_ATOMS: atom_id res chain seq x y z
N MET A 1 1.50 -4.64 10.63
CA MET A 1 1.01 -4.76 9.25
C MET A 1 2.15 -5.20 8.36
N ASN A 2 1.93 -6.16 7.47
CA ASN A 2 3.01 -6.77 6.68
C ASN A 2 2.74 -6.68 5.18
N THR A 3 3.74 -6.25 4.41
CA THR A 3 3.69 -6.26 2.93
C THR A 3 4.10 -7.61 2.34
N TYR A 4 4.48 -8.59 3.16
CA TYR A 4 4.92 -9.94 2.75
C TYR A 4 6.01 -9.94 1.69
N GLY A 5 6.96 -9.00 1.80
CA GLY A 5 8.07 -8.86 0.88
C GLY A 5 7.78 -8.02 -0.36
N TRP A 6 6.58 -7.43 -0.48
CA TRP A 6 6.25 -6.40 -1.49
C TRP A 6 6.59 -4.99 -1.02
N ASP A 7 6.71 -4.04 -1.94
CA ASP A 7 7.11 -2.66 -1.60
C ASP A 7 5.89 -1.80 -1.27
N ILE A 8 4.86 -1.85 -2.11
CA ILE A 8 3.58 -1.16 -1.90
C ILE A 8 2.43 -2.10 -2.27
N VAL A 9 1.43 -2.19 -1.40
CA VAL A 9 0.21 -2.98 -1.61
C VAL A 9 -0.99 -2.04 -1.60
N TYR A 10 -1.85 -2.13 -2.61
CA TYR A 10 -3.06 -1.32 -2.77
C TYR A 10 -4.28 -2.21 -2.62
N GLY A 11 -5.32 -1.77 -1.91
CA GLY A 11 -6.53 -2.55 -1.67
C GLY A 11 -7.81 -1.75 -1.91
N CYS A 12 -8.85 -2.41 -2.40
CA CYS A 12 -10.20 -1.88 -2.48
C CYS A 12 -11.25 -2.93 -2.09
N SER A 13 -12.31 -2.49 -1.42
CA SER A 13 -13.42 -3.35 -1.04
C SER A 13 -14.21 -3.78 -2.28
N LYS A 14 -14.56 -5.08 -2.35
CA LYS A 14 -15.45 -5.59 -3.41
C LYS A 14 -16.80 -4.89 -3.41
N ARG A 15 -17.26 -4.37 -2.25
CA ARG A 15 -18.54 -3.64 -2.15
C ARG A 15 -18.55 -2.41 -3.07
N VAL A 16 -17.45 -1.66 -3.07
CA VAL A 16 -17.27 -0.48 -3.94
C VAL A 16 -17.22 -0.92 -5.40
N VAL A 17 -16.46 -1.98 -5.69
CA VAL A 17 -16.32 -2.50 -7.06
C VAL A 17 -17.65 -3.02 -7.60
N ASN A 18 -18.45 -3.74 -6.80
CA ASN A 18 -19.76 -4.26 -7.18
C ASN A 18 -20.74 -3.16 -7.55
N LYS A 19 -20.78 -2.06 -6.79
CA LYS A 19 -21.62 -0.90 -7.12
C LYS A 19 -21.34 -0.39 -8.53
N HIS A 20 -20.06 -0.22 -8.87
CA HIS A 20 -19.68 0.27 -10.20
C HIS A 20 -19.81 -0.78 -11.31
N LEU A 21 -19.60 -2.06 -11.00
CA LEU A 21 -19.80 -3.15 -11.95
C LEU A 21 -21.28 -3.29 -12.32
N GLU A 22 -22.17 -3.23 -11.34
CA GLU A 22 -23.62 -3.23 -11.55
C GLU A 22 -24.07 -2.05 -12.42
N ASP A 23 -23.59 -0.84 -12.11
CA ASP A 23 -23.83 0.35 -12.94
C ASP A 23 -23.35 0.14 -14.39
N TYR A 24 -22.17 -0.47 -14.57
CA TYR A 24 -21.62 -0.74 -15.91
C TYR A 24 -22.50 -1.73 -16.70
N ILE A 25 -22.87 -2.87 -16.10
CA ILE A 25 -23.69 -3.89 -16.77
C ILE A 25 -25.05 -3.32 -17.16
N THR A 26 -25.71 -2.65 -16.20
CA THR A 26 -27.05 -2.07 -16.39
C THR A 26 -27.04 -0.98 -17.47
N LYS A 27 -26.10 -0.04 -17.38
CA LYS A 27 -26.02 1.10 -18.32
C LYS A 27 -25.70 0.67 -19.75
N ASN A 28 -24.84 -0.33 -19.92
CA ASN A 28 -24.44 -0.83 -21.24
C ASN A 28 -25.41 -1.89 -21.80
N LYS A 29 -26.41 -2.35 -21.03
CA LYS A 29 -27.36 -3.39 -21.44
C LYS A 29 -26.65 -4.59 -22.04
N VAL A 30 -25.67 -5.11 -21.30
CA VAL A 30 -24.77 -6.17 -21.79
C VAL A 30 -25.56 -7.40 -22.20
N GLU A 31 -25.39 -7.81 -23.46
CA GLU A 31 -26.02 -8.98 -24.06
C GLU A 31 -24.99 -9.79 -24.84
N PHE A 32 -24.90 -11.09 -24.56
CA PHE A 32 -24.03 -12.00 -25.29
C PHE A 32 -24.81 -12.86 -26.27
N LEU A 33 -24.26 -12.97 -27.48
CA LEU A 33 -24.78 -13.77 -28.57
C LEU A 33 -23.69 -14.70 -29.09
N TYR A 34 -24.02 -15.98 -29.29
CA TYR A 34 -23.17 -16.93 -30.00
C TYR A 34 -24.04 -17.80 -30.90
N SER A 35 -23.55 -18.09 -32.11
CA SER A 35 -24.22 -18.99 -33.04
C SER A 35 -23.21 -19.82 -33.81
N ASN A 36 -23.50 -21.11 -33.96
CA ASN A 36 -22.78 -22.07 -34.77
C ASN A 36 -23.78 -22.80 -35.67
N THR A 37 -23.93 -22.32 -36.90
CA THR A 37 -24.89 -22.85 -37.87
C THR A 37 -24.59 -24.30 -38.26
N ALA A 38 -23.30 -24.67 -38.38
CA ALA A 38 -22.88 -26.03 -38.73
C ALA A 38 -23.28 -27.06 -37.65
N LYS A 39 -23.23 -26.66 -36.37
CA LYS A 39 -23.63 -27.51 -35.23
C LYS A 39 -25.09 -27.32 -34.81
N LYS A 40 -25.82 -26.41 -35.45
CA LYS A 40 -27.19 -25.99 -35.09
C LYS A 40 -27.29 -25.59 -33.61
N GLN A 41 -26.36 -24.74 -33.17
CA GLN A 41 -26.30 -24.24 -31.80
C GLN A 41 -26.38 -22.72 -31.78
N GLU A 42 -27.15 -22.16 -30.86
CA GLU A 42 -27.17 -20.71 -30.60
C GLU A 42 -27.46 -20.45 -29.13
N ILE A 43 -26.98 -19.33 -28.62
CA ILE A 43 -27.26 -18.85 -27.27
C ILE A 43 -27.37 -17.33 -27.27
N LYS A 44 -28.33 -16.83 -26.52
CA LYS A 44 -28.58 -15.43 -26.24
C LYS A 44 -28.74 -15.24 -24.74
N MET A 45 -28.00 -14.29 -24.18
CA MET A 45 -28.06 -13.98 -22.75
C MET A 45 -28.05 -12.46 -22.55
N ALA A 46 -29.16 -11.91 -22.06
CA ALA A 46 -29.20 -10.55 -21.53
C ALA A 46 -29.07 -10.60 -20.01
N PHE A 47 -28.02 -9.98 -19.48
CA PHE A 47 -27.71 -10.06 -18.05
C PHE A 47 -28.51 -9.03 -17.24
N ASP A 48 -28.85 -9.39 -16.01
CA ASP A 48 -29.46 -8.48 -15.05
C ASP A 48 -28.37 -7.59 -14.41
N ASN A 49 -27.50 -8.19 -13.61
CA ASN A 49 -26.29 -7.58 -13.07
C ASN A 49 -25.13 -8.60 -13.02
N TRP A 50 -23.92 -8.12 -12.77
CA TRP A 50 -22.78 -8.98 -12.42
C TRP A 50 -22.31 -8.62 -11.01
N GLU A 51 -22.12 -9.62 -10.16
CA GLU A 51 -21.77 -9.42 -8.74
C GLU A 51 -20.54 -10.24 -8.35
N ILE A 52 -19.51 -9.60 -7.81
CA ILE A 52 -18.34 -10.27 -7.21
C ILE A 52 -18.73 -10.85 -5.85
N ILE A 53 -18.50 -12.16 -5.69
CA ILE A 53 -18.72 -12.92 -4.47
C ILE A 53 -17.40 -13.49 -3.94
N ASN A 54 -17.42 -13.93 -2.68
CA ASN A 54 -16.24 -14.51 -2.05
C ASN A 54 -15.94 -15.92 -2.57
N GLY A 55 -14.71 -16.38 -2.33
CA GLY A 55 -14.22 -17.69 -2.78
C GLY A 55 -13.41 -17.67 -4.07
N GLY A 56 -13.17 -16.48 -4.66
CA GLY A 56 -12.20 -16.34 -5.74
C GLY A 56 -10.79 -16.76 -5.31
N SER A 57 -10.02 -17.31 -6.24
CA SER A 57 -8.69 -17.86 -5.98
C SER A 57 -7.59 -17.06 -6.68
N SER A 58 -6.58 -16.60 -5.94
CA SER A 58 -5.41 -15.89 -6.49
C SER A 58 -5.81 -14.71 -7.39
N ASN A 59 -5.63 -14.82 -8.71
CA ASN A 59 -5.94 -13.81 -9.72
C ASN A 59 -7.32 -13.98 -10.38
N PHE A 60 -8.16 -14.88 -9.88
CA PHE A 60 -9.55 -15.05 -10.33
C PHE A 60 -10.53 -14.31 -9.42
N LEU A 61 -11.52 -13.67 -10.03
CA LEU A 61 -12.71 -13.21 -9.34
C LEU A 61 -13.84 -14.21 -9.53
N ARG A 62 -14.47 -14.60 -8.41
CA ARG A 62 -15.72 -15.34 -8.46
C ARG A 62 -16.88 -14.36 -8.60
N ILE A 63 -17.67 -14.53 -9.65
CA ILE A 63 -18.77 -13.63 -10.01
C ILE A 63 -20.07 -14.42 -10.22
N LYS A 64 -21.19 -13.81 -9.87
CA LYS A 64 -22.52 -14.21 -10.35
C LYS A 64 -22.86 -13.40 -11.59
N THR A 65 -23.50 -14.04 -12.57
CA THR A 65 -23.92 -13.39 -13.81
C THR A 65 -25.39 -13.72 -14.14
N PRO A 66 -26.37 -13.35 -13.27
CA PRO A 66 -27.77 -13.65 -13.48
C PRO A 66 -28.28 -13.21 -14.85
N ILE A 67 -28.97 -14.13 -15.52
CA ILE A 67 -29.56 -13.92 -16.84
C ILE A 67 -31.01 -13.47 -16.63
N LYS A 68 -31.31 -12.24 -17.05
CA LYS A 68 -32.64 -11.66 -16.96
C LYS A 68 -33.59 -12.32 -17.95
N GLU A 69 -33.15 -12.40 -19.19
CA GLU A 69 -33.87 -13.03 -20.30
C GLU A 69 -32.86 -13.60 -21.31
N GLY A 70 -33.26 -14.66 -21.99
CA GLY A 70 -32.38 -15.33 -22.95
C GLY A 70 -32.83 -16.73 -23.28
N TYR A 71 -32.11 -17.38 -24.17
CA TYR A 71 -32.35 -18.77 -24.52
C TYR A 71 -31.07 -19.41 -25.05
N PHE A 72 -31.02 -20.73 -25.06
CA PHE A 72 -30.11 -21.45 -25.94
C PHE A 72 -30.88 -22.51 -26.74
N LYS A 73 -30.34 -22.86 -27.90
CA LYS A 73 -30.94 -23.85 -28.78
C LYS A 73 -29.91 -24.86 -29.24
N VAL A 74 -30.25 -26.15 -29.12
CA VAL A 74 -29.44 -27.29 -29.56
C VAL A 74 -30.36 -28.33 -30.17
N LYS A 75 -30.00 -28.89 -31.34
CA LYS A 75 -30.77 -29.97 -32.01
C LYS A 75 -32.28 -29.64 -32.18
N ASN A 76 -32.60 -28.38 -32.46
CA ASN A 76 -33.97 -27.82 -32.57
C ASN A 76 -34.76 -27.66 -31.25
N THR A 77 -34.22 -28.08 -30.11
CA THR A 77 -34.80 -27.78 -28.79
C THR A 77 -34.34 -26.40 -28.34
N THR A 78 -35.26 -25.56 -27.87
CA THR A 78 -34.96 -24.23 -27.31
C THR A 78 -35.27 -24.26 -25.82
N ILE A 79 -34.32 -23.82 -25.00
CA ILE A 79 -34.42 -23.75 -23.56
C ILE A 79 -34.37 -22.29 -23.13
N ASP A 80 -35.30 -21.88 -22.26
CA ASP A 80 -35.36 -20.54 -21.68
C ASP A 80 -34.29 -20.38 -20.59
N LEU A 81 -33.55 -19.26 -20.64
CA LEU A 81 -32.52 -18.92 -19.67
C LEU A 81 -32.96 -17.86 -18.66
N SER A 82 -34.21 -17.40 -18.72
CA SER A 82 -34.73 -16.37 -17.82
C SER A 82 -34.66 -16.83 -16.35
N GLY A 83 -33.92 -16.08 -15.53
CA GLY A 83 -33.70 -16.39 -14.11
C GLY A 83 -32.68 -17.51 -13.85
N VAL A 84 -31.88 -17.93 -14.84
CA VAL A 84 -30.69 -18.74 -14.62
C VAL A 84 -29.58 -17.88 -14.00
N ASN A 85 -28.90 -18.38 -12.98
CA ASN A 85 -27.88 -17.62 -12.23
C ASN A 85 -26.54 -18.36 -12.14
N PRO A 86 -25.70 -18.26 -13.17
CA PRO A 86 -24.38 -18.88 -13.20
C PRO A 86 -23.40 -18.23 -12.24
N VAL A 87 -22.50 -19.04 -11.69
CA VAL A 87 -21.33 -18.61 -10.91
C VAL A 87 -20.07 -18.99 -11.67
N LEU A 88 -19.29 -17.98 -12.00
CA LEU A 88 -18.07 -18.11 -12.78
C LEU A 88 -16.86 -17.66 -11.96
N GLU A 89 -15.70 -18.23 -12.25
CA GLU A 89 -14.41 -17.63 -11.93
C GLU A 89 -13.78 -17.10 -13.20
N ILE A 90 -13.52 -15.79 -13.25
CA ILE A 90 -12.88 -15.15 -14.39
C ILE A 90 -11.57 -14.51 -13.93
N LYS A 91 -10.50 -14.79 -14.68
CA LYS A 91 -9.19 -14.23 -14.44
C LYS A 91 -9.17 -12.73 -14.67
N LEU A 92 -8.43 -12.01 -13.84
CA LEU A 92 -8.05 -10.63 -14.12
C LEU A 92 -6.59 -10.54 -14.57
N ASP A 93 -6.34 -9.62 -15.50
CA ASP A 93 -4.99 -9.31 -15.96
C ASP A 93 -4.80 -7.82 -16.25
N PHE A 94 -3.54 -7.41 -16.30
CA PHE A 94 -3.15 -6.04 -16.62
C PHE A 94 -2.92 -5.87 -18.12
N PHE A 95 -3.78 -5.09 -18.75
CA PHE A 95 -3.70 -4.77 -20.16
C PHE A 95 -3.00 -3.41 -20.37
N ASN A 96 -2.21 -3.32 -21.44
CA ASN A 96 -1.65 -2.05 -21.88
C ASN A 96 -2.77 -1.12 -22.38
N ASP A 97 -2.68 0.16 -22.04
CA ASP A 97 -3.47 1.16 -22.75
C ASP A 97 -2.84 1.46 -24.11
N LEU A 98 -3.61 1.36 -25.19
CA LEU A 98 -3.13 1.57 -26.56
C LEU A 98 -2.68 3.01 -26.82
N SER A 99 -3.25 3.98 -26.10
CA SER A 99 -2.94 5.41 -26.26
C SER A 99 -1.84 5.88 -25.31
N ASN A 100 -1.59 5.15 -24.22
CA ASN A 100 -0.59 5.54 -23.22
C ASN A 100 0.14 4.32 -22.62
N PRO A 101 1.40 4.06 -23.00
CA PRO A 101 2.15 2.90 -22.48
C PRO A 101 2.42 2.98 -20.97
N ASN A 102 2.34 4.18 -20.39
CA ASN A 102 2.52 4.44 -18.97
C ASN A 102 1.27 4.14 -18.12
N ILE A 103 0.18 3.69 -18.74
CA ILE A 103 -1.04 3.28 -18.04
C ILE A 103 -1.29 1.79 -18.33
N LYS A 104 -1.49 1.02 -17.25
CA LYS A 104 -2.03 -0.34 -17.31
C LYS A 104 -3.45 -0.34 -16.76
N LYS A 105 -4.28 -1.23 -17.27
CA LYS A 105 -5.68 -1.39 -16.86
C LYS A 105 -5.91 -2.82 -16.41
N LEU A 106 -6.33 -3.00 -15.16
CA LEU A 106 -6.80 -4.28 -14.66
C LEU A 106 -8.22 -4.53 -15.19
N LYS A 107 -8.38 -5.58 -15.99
CA LYS A 107 -9.65 -5.95 -16.64
C LYS A 107 -9.87 -7.46 -16.55
N PHE A 108 -11.09 -7.89 -16.85
CA PHE A 108 -11.34 -9.30 -17.13
C PHE A 108 -10.49 -9.78 -18.31
N ASN A 109 -9.91 -10.96 -18.18
CA ASN A 109 -9.28 -11.69 -19.25
C ASN A 109 -10.12 -12.95 -19.52
N PHE A 110 -10.77 -12.98 -20.67
CA PHE A 110 -11.62 -14.11 -21.08
C PHE A 110 -10.83 -15.22 -21.78
N GLY A 111 -9.56 -14.96 -22.12
CA GLY A 111 -8.67 -15.94 -22.71
C GLY A 111 -9.16 -16.50 -24.03
N SER A 112 -9.06 -17.82 -24.19
CA SER A 112 -9.48 -18.57 -25.36
C SER A 112 -9.99 -19.95 -24.96
N GLU A 113 -10.60 -20.69 -25.88
CA GLU A 113 -11.08 -22.06 -25.62
C GLU A 113 -9.97 -23.02 -25.18
N SER A 114 -8.69 -22.65 -25.38
CA SER A 114 -7.52 -23.45 -25.01
C SER A 114 -6.97 -23.14 -23.61
N ASN A 115 -7.59 -22.25 -22.85
CA ASN A 115 -7.16 -21.90 -21.50
C ASN A 115 -8.32 -21.83 -20.50
N ASP A 116 -8.01 -21.96 -19.21
CA ASP A 116 -9.01 -21.95 -18.13
C ASP A 116 -9.17 -20.54 -17.52
N ASP A 117 -9.14 -19.48 -18.34
CA ASP A 117 -9.30 -18.11 -17.87
C ASP A 117 -10.75 -17.79 -17.47
N ILE A 118 -11.72 -18.61 -17.93
CA ILE A 118 -13.11 -18.66 -17.47
C ILE A 118 -13.40 -20.07 -16.96
N LYS A 119 -13.90 -20.18 -15.72
CA LYS A 119 -14.29 -21.45 -15.10
C LYS A 119 -15.74 -21.36 -14.64
N ILE A 120 -16.51 -22.40 -14.92
CA ILE A 120 -17.87 -22.53 -14.40
C ILE A 120 -17.80 -23.22 -13.05
N ILE A 121 -18.22 -22.52 -11.99
CA ILE A 121 -18.26 -23.05 -10.63
C ILE A 121 -19.63 -23.68 -10.35
N VAL A 122 -20.69 -22.99 -10.76
CA VAL A 122 -22.08 -23.46 -10.70
C VAL A 122 -22.78 -22.99 -11.96
N SER A 123 -23.40 -23.90 -12.70
CA SER A 123 -24.11 -23.59 -13.94
C SER A 123 -25.37 -22.76 -13.70
N ASP A 124 -26.14 -23.14 -12.67
CA ASP A 124 -27.31 -22.38 -12.21
C ASP A 124 -27.52 -22.54 -10.70
N LEU A 125 -27.34 -21.46 -9.94
CA LEU A 125 -27.64 -21.44 -8.50
C LEU A 125 -29.11 -21.70 -8.18
N ASN A 126 -30.02 -21.50 -9.14
CA ASN A 126 -31.45 -21.68 -8.95
C ASN A 126 -31.93 -23.09 -9.34
N GLY A 127 -31.04 -23.94 -9.89
CA GLY A 127 -31.31 -25.35 -10.17
C GLY A 127 -32.29 -25.62 -11.32
N LYS A 128 -32.51 -24.67 -12.23
CA LYS A 128 -33.38 -24.85 -13.41
C LYS A 128 -32.76 -25.73 -14.48
N LEU A 129 -31.43 -25.68 -14.63
CA LEU A 129 -30.70 -26.48 -15.60
C LEU A 129 -30.28 -27.81 -14.99
N GLN A 130 -30.55 -28.92 -15.69
CA GLN A 130 -30.19 -30.27 -15.26
C GLN A 130 -29.69 -31.11 -16.45
N GLU A 131 -28.88 -32.13 -16.16
CA GLU A 131 -28.45 -33.17 -17.10
C GLU A 131 -27.89 -32.63 -18.44
N GLU A 132 -28.57 -32.93 -19.56
CA GLU A 132 -28.13 -32.53 -20.90
C GLU A 132 -28.17 -31.01 -21.09
N ASP A 133 -29.16 -30.33 -20.52
CA ASP A 133 -29.31 -28.87 -20.66
C ASP A 133 -28.14 -28.15 -20.00
N GLU A 134 -27.73 -28.60 -18.81
CA GLU A 134 -26.58 -28.06 -18.09
C GLU A 134 -25.28 -28.26 -18.89
N PHE A 135 -25.10 -29.45 -19.48
CA PHE A 135 -23.91 -29.76 -20.29
C PHE A 135 -23.80 -28.84 -21.52
N TYR A 136 -24.89 -28.66 -22.28
CA TYR A 136 -24.86 -27.79 -23.45
C TYR A 136 -24.77 -26.31 -23.07
N PHE A 137 -25.47 -25.89 -22.02
CA PHE A 137 -25.39 -24.53 -21.50
C PHE A 137 -23.96 -24.16 -21.16
N ASN A 138 -23.25 -25.00 -20.41
CA ASN A 138 -21.87 -24.74 -19.98
C ASN A 138 -20.92 -24.52 -21.16
N LYS A 139 -21.05 -25.35 -22.20
CA LYS A 139 -20.24 -25.20 -23.42
C LYS A 139 -20.57 -23.91 -24.17
N LEU A 140 -21.86 -23.60 -24.34
CA LEU A 140 -22.30 -22.42 -25.09
C LEU A 140 -22.03 -21.11 -24.33
N LEU A 141 -22.10 -21.15 -22.99
CA LEU A 141 -21.76 -20.04 -22.11
C LEU A 141 -20.31 -19.60 -22.36
N ILE A 142 -19.34 -20.51 -22.28
CA ILE A 142 -17.91 -20.18 -22.50
C ILE A 142 -17.71 -19.56 -23.88
N ASN A 143 -18.29 -20.18 -24.92
CA ASN A 143 -18.19 -19.67 -26.28
C ASN A 143 -18.77 -18.26 -26.42
N ALA A 144 -19.91 -17.99 -25.78
CA ALA A 144 -20.54 -16.68 -25.80
C ALA A 144 -19.69 -15.62 -25.08
N PHE A 145 -19.08 -15.94 -23.94
CA PHE A 145 -18.17 -15.01 -23.26
C PHE A 145 -16.95 -14.68 -24.13
N ILE A 146 -16.28 -15.70 -24.67
CA ILE A 146 -15.09 -15.51 -25.52
C ILE A 146 -15.44 -14.69 -26.78
N GLN A 147 -16.53 -15.03 -27.47
CA GLN A 147 -16.93 -14.32 -28.69
C GLN A 147 -17.29 -12.85 -28.42
N ASN A 148 -17.81 -12.53 -27.24
CA ASN A 148 -18.28 -11.20 -26.88
C ASN A 148 -17.30 -10.43 -25.97
N GLU A 149 -16.04 -10.87 -25.85
CA GLU A 149 -15.04 -10.25 -24.96
C GLU A 149 -14.95 -8.72 -25.10
N LYS A 150 -15.08 -8.22 -26.34
CA LYS A 150 -14.93 -6.80 -26.66
C LYS A 150 -16.06 -5.94 -26.10
N GLN A 151 -17.20 -6.53 -25.74
CA GLN A 151 -18.30 -5.82 -25.07
C GLN A 151 -17.98 -5.49 -23.61
N ILE A 152 -17.09 -6.25 -22.97
CA ILE A 152 -16.72 -6.07 -21.57
C ILE A 152 -15.40 -5.32 -21.47
N SER A 153 -15.51 -4.01 -21.27
CA SER A 153 -14.37 -3.10 -21.15
C SER A 153 -14.21 -2.52 -19.74
N TYR A 154 -14.96 -3.05 -18.76
CA TYR A 154 -14.92 -2.60 -17.36
C TYR A 154 -13.49 -2.57 -16.80
N ILE A 155 -13.14 -1.48 -16.14
CA ILE A 155 -11.80 -1.25 -15.59
C ILE A 155 -11.88 -1.38 -14.08
N PHE A 156 -11.31 -2.44 -13.52
CA PHE A 156 -11.22 -2.62 -12.07
C PHE A 156 -10.29 -1.59 -11.44
N ALA A 157 -9.15 -1.36 -12.08
CA ALA A 157 -8.16 -0.38 -11.66
C ALA A 157 -7.37 0.14 -12.85
N SER A 158 -7.01 1.43 -12.80
CA SER A 158 -5.95 1.99 -13.62
C SER A 158 -4.68 2.08 -12.77
N LEU A 159 -3.55 1.64 -13.34
CA LEU A 159 -2.23 1.70 -12.71
C LEU A 159 -1.31 2.58 -13.55
N ASN A 160 -0.81 3.63 -12.93
CA ASN A 160 0.18 4.52 -13.51
C ASN A 160 1.58 3.91 -13.30
N VAL A 161 2.26 3.58 -14.40
CA VAL A 161 3.66 3.11 -14.39
C VAL A 161 4.62 4.27 -14.07
N THR A 162 4.22 5.49 -14.45
CA THR A 162 4.90 6.73 -14.11
C THR A 162 3.91 7.71 -13.47
N SER A 163 4.35 8.40 -12.42
CA SER A 163 3.56 9.39 -11.68
C SER A 163 4.44 10.52 -11.16
N ASP A 164 3.81 11.59 -10.68
CA ASP A 164 4.49 12.74 -10.05
C ASP A 164 5.21 12.34 -8.74
N ILE A 165 4.86 11.19 -8.15
CA ILE A 165 5.49 10.64 -6.94
C ILE A 165 6.41 9.50 -7.37
N GLU A 166 7.58 9.85 -7.93
CA GLU A 166 8.44 8.91 -8.64
C GLU A 166 8.85 7.66 -7.84
N TRP A 167 9.05 7.79 -6.52
CA TRP A 167 9.45 6.67 -5.66
C TRP A 167 8.36 5.59 -5.52
N MET A 168 7.12 5.88 -5.93
CA MET A 168 6.01 4.93 -5.95
C MET A 168 5.86 4.20 -7.29
N ASN A 169 6.60 4.61 -8.32
CA ASN A 169 6.46 4.07 -9.67
C ASN A 169 6.71 2.56 -9.70
N PRO A 170 5.70 1.72 -9.96
CA PRO A 170 5.85 0.28 -9.90
C PRO A 170 6.60 -0.24 -11.13
N LYS A 171 7.45 -1.25 -10.91
CA LYS A 171 8.16 -1.96 -11.99
C LYS A 171 7.55 -3.30 -12.30
N GLN A 172 7.05 -3.99 -11.27
CA GLN A 172 6.31 -5.24 -11.41
C GLN A 172 5.16 -5.26 -10.41
N PHE A 173 4.06 -5.92 -10.78
CA PHE A 173 2.84 -5.96 -9.99
C PHE A 173 2.03 -7.23 -10.24
N LYS A 174 1.20 -7.62 -9.27
CA LYS A 174 0.26 -8.75 -9.35
C LYS A 174 -1.09 -8.36 -8.75
N PHE A 175 -2.15 -8.94 -9.29
CA PHE A 175 -3.50 -8.87 -8.70
C PHE A 175 -3.74 -10.09 -7.80
N VAL A 176 -4.40 -9.87 -6.66
CA VAL A 176 -4.86 -10.93 -5.75
C VAL A 176 -6.23 -10.58 -5.19
N TYR A 177 -7.13 -11.56 -5.18
CA TYR A 177 -8.36 -11.51 -4.40
C TYR A 177 -8.15 -12.09 -3.00
N TYR A 178 -8.70 -11.43 -1.98
CA TYR A 178 -8.63 -11.87 -0.60
C TYR A 178 -10.02 -11.89 0.03
N SER A 179 -10.34 -12.99 0.70
CA SER A 179 -11.51 -13.09 1.58
C SER A 179 -11.01 -13.33 3.01
N PRO A 180 -11.44 -12.54 4.01
CA PRO A 180 -11.15 -12.84 5.40
C PRO A 180 -11.74 -14.20 5.79
N THR A 181 -11.19 -14.82 6.84
CA THR A 181 -11.56 -16.19 7.27
C THR A 181 -13.01 -16.33 7.72
N ASP A 182 -13.63 -15.26 8.22
CA ASP A 182 -15.04 -15.21 8.59
C ASP A 182 -15.97 -15.00 7.38
N ASN A 183 -15.39 -14.87 6.17
CA ASN A 183 -16.08 -14.62 4.92
C ASN A 183 -16.98 -13.37 4.93
N SER A 184 -16.77 -12.46 5.89
CA SER A 184 -17.63 -11.29 6.13
C SER A 184 -17.44 -10.18 5.07
N ALA A 185 -16.29 -10.17 4.40
CA ALA A 185 -15.92 -9.19 3.40
C ALA A 185 -15.15 -9.82 2.25
N GLY A 186 -14.79 -9.03 1.24
CA GLY A 186 -13.86 -9.44 0.22
C GLY A 186 -13.18 -8.25 -0.42
N TYR A 187 -11.90 -8.42 -0.75
CA TYR A 187 -10.97 -7.35 -1.06
C TYR A 187 -10.20 -7.68 -2.33
N LEU A 188 -10.05 -6.66 -3.18
CA LEU A 188 -9.20 -6.69 -4.36
C LEU A 188 -7.89 -6.02 -4.00
N PHE A 189 -6.76 -6.70 -4.23
CA PHE A 189 -5.43 -6.18 -3.97
C PHE A 189 -4.58 -6.13 -5.23
N ILE A 190 -3.75 -5.08 -5.32
CA ILE A 190 -2.64 -4.98 -6.26
C ILE A 190 -1.36 -4.92 -5.43
N LEU A 191 -0.47 -5.89 -5.61
CA LEU A 191 0.83 -5.96 -4.96
C LEU A 191 1.87 -5.42 -5.95
N SER A 192 2.81 -4.60 -5.49
CA SER A 192 3.81 -4.00 -6.36
C SER A 192 5.21 -3.96 -5.75
N VAL A 193 6.20 -4.02 -6.63
CA VAL A 193 7.61 -3.70 -6.34
C VAL A 193 8.04 -2.51 -7.19
N VAL A 194 8.85 -1.62 -6.62
CA VAL A 194 9.31 -0.38 -7.28
C VAL A 194 10.69 -0.53 -7.93
N THR A 195 11.23 -1.74 -7.92
CA THR A 195 12.50 -2.10 -8.56
C THR A 195 12.34 -3.34 -9.46
N ASN A 196 13.34 -3.64 -10.27
CA ASN A 196 13.36 -4.84 -11.12
C ASN A 196 13.81 -6.11 -10.38
N ARG A 197 13.68 -6.17 -9.05
CA ARG A 197 14.04 -7.36 -8.27
C ARG A 197 13.10 -8.53 -8.57
N ASP A 198 13.60 -9.75 -8.45
CA ASP A 198 12.79 -10.95 -8.73
C ASP A 198 11.58 -11.06 -7.79
N ILE A 199 10.39 -11.27 -8.37
CA ILE A 199 9.14 -11.48 -7.65
C ILE A 199 8.60 -12.91 -7.75
N SER A 200 9.33 -13.81 -8.42
CA SER A 200 8.89 -15.19 -8.67
C SER A 200 8.66 -15.99 -7.38
N LYS A 201 9.47 -15.71 -6.35
CA LYS A 201 9.39 -16.34 -5.03
C LYS A 201 8.58 -15.56 -4.00
N LEU A 202 8.06 -14.39 -4.37
CA LEU A 202 7.22 -13.61 -3.46
C LEU A 202 5.85 -14.27 -3.32
N SER A 203 5.42 -14.43 -2.07
CA SER A 203 4.08 -14.90 -1.73
C SER A 203 3.02 -13.93 -2.25
N THR A 204 1.84 -14.46 -2.57
CA THR A 204 0.63 -13.69 -2.87
C THR A 204 -0.19 -13.38 -1.61
N ASN A 205 0.35 -13.66 -0.41
CA ASN A 205 -0.27 -13.29 0.85
C ASN A 205 -0.43 -11.77 0.98
N VAL A 206 -1.54 -11.35 1.56
CA VAL A 206 -1.88 -9.95 1.81
C VAL A 206 -2.38 -9.78 3.24
N ASP A 207 -2.11 -8.62 3.82
CA ASP A 207 -2.60 -8.26 5.16
C ASP A 207 -4.00 -7.63 5.03
N GLY A 208 -5.03 -8.35 5.46
CA GLY A 208 -6.42 -7.86 5.40
C GLY A 208 -6.64 -6.57 6.20
N ASN A 209 -5.79 -6.25 7.18
CA ASN A 209 -5.91 -5.02 7.98
C ASN A 209 -5.66 -3.74 7.18
N ILE A 210 -5.13 -3.83 5.95
CA ILE A 210 -5.04 -2.70 5.02
C ILE A 210 -6.42 -2.08 4.78
N LEU A 211 -7.48 -2.90 4.77
CA LEU A 211 -8.87 -2.45 4.69
C LEU A 211 -9.63 -2.67 6.01
N GLY A 212 -8.90 -2.70 7.13
CA GLY A 212 -9.50 -2.73 8.46
C GLY A 212 -10.35 -1.48 8.74
N ASN A 213 -11.12 -1.51 9.84
CA ASN A 213 -12.03 -0.42 10.24
C ASN A 213 -13.05 -0.04 9.15
N ASN A 214 -13.52 -1.01 8.37
CA ASN A 214 -14.47 -0.83 7.28
C ASN A 214 -14.01 0.16 6.19
N SER A 215 -12.70 0.31 6.03
CA SER A 215 -12.13 1.18 4.99
C SER A 215 -12.47 0.66 3.59
N GLU A 216 -12.81 1.57 2.70
CA GLU A 216 -13.19 1.22 1.32
C GLU A 216 -11.98 1.07 0.41
N VAL A 217 -10.97 1.93 0.60
CA VAL A 217 -9.70 1.87 -0.11
C VAL A 217 -8.56 2.03 0.89
N GLY A 218 -7.44 1.37 0.62
CA GLY A 218 -6.23 1.54 1.40
C GLY A 218 -4.97 1.22 0.60
N LEU A 219 -3.83 1.65 1.13
CA LEU A 219 -2.53 1.20 0.69
C LEU A 219 -1.61 0.97 1.88
N LEU A 220 -0.59 0.14 1.68
CA LEU A 220 0.45 -0.17 2.64
C LEU A 220 1.82 0.00 1.99
N ILE A 221 2.66 0.84 2.58
CA ILE A 221 4.04 1.11 2.16
C ILE A 221 4.98 0.35 3.10
N SER A 222 6.00 -0.30 2.53
CA SER A 222 7.02 -1.01 3.29
C SER A 222 7.81 -0.08 4.22
N GLU A 223 8.35 -0.63 5.31
CA GLU A 223 9.14 0.12 6.29
C GLU A 223 10.30 0.88 5.63
N LYS A 224 11.04 0.22 4.74
CA LYS A 224 12.16 0.84 4.02
C LYS A 224 11.73 2.02 3.16
N LEU A 225 10.64 1.90 2.40
CA LEU A 225 10.14 3.00 1.58
C LEU A 225 9.59 4.15 2.43
N PHE A 226 8.94 3.85 3.55
CA PHE A 226 8.51 4.83 4.53
C PHE A 226 9.71 5.61 5.09
N LEU A 227 10.74 4.90 5.56
CA LEU A 227 11.94 5.53 6.11
C LEU A 227 12.64 6.40 5.07
N GLN A 228 12.77 5.93 3.83
CA GLN A 228 13.48 6.62 2.76
C GLN A 228 12.75 7.87 2.27
N ASN A 229 11.43 7.77 2.03
CA ASN A 229 10.70 8.80 1.28
C ASN A 229 9.79 9.68 2.15
N LEU A 230 9.46 9.24 3.37
CA LEU A 230 8.57 9.98 4.27
C LEU A 230 9.29 10.46 5.53
N ALA A 231 10.07 9.60 6.20
CA ALA A 231 10.75 9.98 7.44
C ALA A 231 12.05 10.76 7.22
N LEU A 232 12.98 10.21 6.42
CA LEU A 232 14.32 10.79 6.18
C LEU A 232 14.29 12.26 5.72
N PRO A 233 13.40 12.69 4.80
CA PRO A 233 13.35 14.09 4.36
C PRO A 233 12.91 15.08 5.45
N LYS A 234 12.28 14.59 6.54
CA LYS A 234 11.73 15.43 7.62
C LYS A 234 12.47 15.28 8.94
N LEU A 235 13.26 14.23 9.10
CA LEU A 235 14.01 13.92 10.31
C LEU A 235 14.81 15.11 10.85
N SER A 236 15.52 15.83 9.97
CA SER A 236 16.41 16.93 10.36
C SER A 236 15.74 18.30 10.48
N SER A 237 14.41 18.38 10.33
CA SER A 237 13.67 19.66 10.31
C SER A 237 13.90 20.54 11.54
N ASN A 238 14.16 19.92 12.71
CA ASN A 238 14.39 20.62 13.97
C ASN A 238 15.86 20.58 14.44
N MET A 239 16.80 20.15 13.58
CA MET A 239 18.22 19.96 13.92
C MET A 239 19.11 21.16 13.53
N GLY A 240 18.53 22.23 12.99
CA GLY A 240 19.25 23.43 12.53
C GLY A 240 19.77 23.31 11.09
N SER A 241 20.31 24.41 10.56
CA SER A 241 20.64 24.54 9.13
C SER A 241 21.82 23.69 8.65
N ASN A 242 22.73 23.31 9.56
CA ASN A 242 23.93 22.54 9.22
C ASN A 242 23.69 21.04 9.13
N ILE A 243 22.49 20.58 9.52
CA ILE A 243 22.09 19.18 9.50
C ILE A 243 20.91 19.06 8.55
N THR A 244 21.13 18.39 7.43
CA THR A 244 20.14 18.20 6.36
C THR A 244 19.92 16.70 6.13
N SER A 245 18.93 16.35 5.30
CA SER A 245 18.69 14.95 4.92
C SER A 245 19.93 14.27 4.32
N ASN A 246 20.82 15.03 3.67
CA ASN A 246 22.03 14.51 3.05
C ASN A 246 23.05 13.96 4.05
N ASN A 247 22.97 14.37 5.33
CA ASN A 247 23.81 13.83 6.39
C ASN A 247 23.39 12.42 6.85
N PHE A 248 22.31 11.90 6.31
CA PHE A 248 21.72 10.63 6.67
C PHE A 248 21.53 9.73 5.43
N LYS A 249 21.39 8.43 5.67
CA LYS A 249 21.03 7.44 4.65
C LYS A 249 20.22 6.32 5.27
N VAL A 250 19.35 5.68 4.48
CA VAL A 250 18.74 4.41 4.87
C VAL A 250 19.71 3.27 4.59
N ILE A 251 19.99 2.48 5.62
CA ILE A 251 20.73 1.22 5.54
C ILE A 251 19.70 0.09 5.47
N SER A 252 19.69 -0.65 4.36
CA SER A 252 18.76 -1.75 4.16
C SER A 252 19.13 -2.95 5.05
N THR A 253 18.12 -3.56 5.68
CA THR A 253 18.25 -4.84 6.40
C THR A 253 17.55 -5.98 5.67
N SER A 254 16.62 -5.66 4.77
CA SER A 254 16.04 -6.55 3.76
C SER A 254 15.57 -5.73 2.54
N ASP A 255 14.88 -6.35 1.60
CA ASP A 255 14.20 -5.65 0.51
C ASP A 255 13.18 -4.62 1.01
N THR A 256 12.53 -4.87 2.14
CA THR A 256 11.39 -4.10 2.66
C THR A 256 11.62 -3.43 4.02
N THR A 257 12.76 -3.69 4.68
CA THR A 257 13.11 -3.16 6.02
C THR A 257 14.44 -2.41 6.01
N GLY A 258 14.62 -1.51 6.97
CA GLY A 258 15.87 -0.78 7.12
C GLY A 258 15.92 0.11 8.35
N ARG A 259 17.01 0.87 8.44
CA ARG A 259 17.22 1.88 9.49
C ARG A 259 17.88 3.12 8.92
N ILE A 260 17.62 4.29 9.49
CA ILE A 260 18.32 5.52 9.14
C ILE A 260 19.60 5.60 9.97
N ALA A 261 20.71 6.00 9.36
CA ALA A 261 21.95 6.31 10.06
C ALA A 261 22.61 7.55 9.46
N ASN A 262 23.42 8.26 10.24
CA ASN A 262 24.25 9.33 9.68
C ASN A 262 25.37 8.77 8.80
N ASN A 263 25.78 9.55 7.81
CA ASN A 263 26.90 9.26 6.91
C ASN A 263 28.06 10.26 7.09
N SER A 264 27.88 11.26 7.96
CA SER A 264 28.81 12.34 8.27
C SER A 264 28.55 12.84 9.69
N THR A 265 29.50 13.57 10.28
CA THR A 265 29.31 14.23 11.57
C THR A 265 28.18 15.26 11.48
N LEU A 266 27.23 15.21 12.41
CA LEU A 266 26.15 16.17 12.50
C LEU A 266 26.59 17.35 13.38
N ASN A 267 26.79 18.51 12.76
CA ASN A 267 27.24 19.72 13.45
C ASN A 267 26.03 20.47 14.01
N TRP A 268 25.82 20.40 15.32
CA TRP A 268 24.66 21.02 15.96
C TRP A 268 24.74 22.54 15.91
N TYR A 269 23.58 23.19 15.98
CA TYR A 269 23.53 24.63 16.16
C TYR A 269 24.09 25.04 17.53
N GLY A 270 24.51 26.30 17.65
CA GLY A 270 25.07 26.83 18.89
C GLY A 270 24.05 26.78 20.03
N LEU A 271 24.49 26.32 21.21
CA LEU A 271 23.70 26.35 22.44
C LEU A 271 24.33 27.35 23.41
N LYS A 272 23.55 28.36 23.84
CA LYS A 272 24.01 29.34 24.82
C LYS A 272 23.83 28.78 26.23
N VAL A 273 24.94 28.57 26.94
CA VAL A 273 24.94 28.19 28.36
C VAL A 273 25.75 29.24 29.12
N GLY A 274 25.08 30.01 29.97
CA GLY A 274 25.65 31.24 30.53
C GLY A 274 25.90 32.30 29.45
N LEU A 275 27.12 32.81 29.36
CA LEU A 275 27.52 33.84 28.38
C LEU A 275 28.17 33.28 27.11
N ILE A 276 28.40 31.97 27.04
CA ILE A 276 29.18 31.32 25.98
C ILE A 276 28.28 30.43 25.12
N TRP A 277 28.56 30.41 23.81
CA TRP A 277 27.95 29.49 22.86
C TRP A 277 28.81 28.24 22.71
N TYR A 278 28.17 27.07 22.76
CA TYR A 278 28.80 25.76 22.59
C TYR A 278 28.23 25.06 21.37
N TYR A 279 29.06 24.25 20.70
CA TYR A 279 28.72 23.63 19.42
C TYR A 279 28.88 22.11 19.51
N PRO A 280 27.82 21.39 19.94
CA PRO A 280 27.84 19.94 20.00
C PRO A 280 28.03 19.30 18.63
N LYS A 281 28.62 18.10 18.61
CA LYS A 281 28.80 17.27 17.42
C LYS A 281 28.28 15.87 17.68
N ILE A 282 27.45 15.35 16.78
CA ILE A 282 26.98 13.96 16.82
C ILE A 282 27.78 13.16 15.80
N ASN A 283 28.45 12.11 16.26
CA ASN A 283 29.30 11.27 15.41
C ASN A 283 28.60 9.99 14.97
N ASN A 284 27.72 9.45 15.83
CA ASN A 284 26.92 8.29 15.51
C ASN A 284 25.45 8.60 15.76
N PHE A 285 24.62 8.25 14.80
CA PHE A 285 23.18 8.35 14.85
C PHE A 285 22.59 7.12 14.18
N SER A 286 21.60 6.51 14.83
CA SER A 286 20.79 5.45 14.26
C SER A 286 19.34 5.62 14.69
N MET A 287 18.42 5.48 13.75
CA MET A 287 16.99 5.49 13.99
C MET A 287 16.36 4.31 13.28
N GLU A 288 15.60 3.51 14.02
CA GLU A 288 14.96 2.30 13.53
C GLU A 288 13.53 2.20 14.07
N LEU A 289 12.70 1.42 13.39
CA LEU A 289 11.35 1.16 13.86
C LEU A 289 11.38 0.28 15.11
N PHE A 290 10.52 0.60 16.07
CA PHE A 290 10.42 -0.10 17.35
C PHE A 290 8.95 -0.29 17.71
N GLU A 291 8.60 -1.51 18.15
CA GLU A 291 7.22 -1.88 18.54
C GLU A 291 6.15 -1.51 17.48
N GLY A 292 6.54 -1.52 16.21
CA GLY A 292 5.67 -1.25 15.06
C GLY A 292 5.29 0.22 14.83
N ASN A 293 5.02 1.00 15.88
CA ASN A 293 4.50 2.38 15.78
C ASN A 293 5.39 3.46 16.42
N LYS A 294 6.62 3.10 16.78
CA LYS A 294 7.59 4.01 17.38
C LYS A 294 8.89 4.02 16.57
N LEU A 295 9.66 5.08 16.72
CA LEU A 295 11.03 5.16 16.26
C LEU A 295 11.95 5.19 17.47
N LYS A 296 12.88 4.24 17.52
CA LYS A 296 13.95 4.22 18.51
C LYS A 296 15.19 4.87 17.92
N THR A 297 15.66 5.93 18.58
CA THR A 297 16.84 6.67 18.17
C THR A 297 17.96 6.46 19.19
N LYS A 298 19.14 6.11 18.69
CA LYS A 298 20.38 6.10 19.47
C LYS A 298 21.36 7.08 18.83
N LEU A 299 21.99 7.91 19.64
CA LEU A 299 23.04 8.80 19.17
C LEU A 299 24.16 8.95 20.19
N SER A 300 25.36 9.17 19.67
CA SER A 300 26.54 9.50 20.46
C SER A 300 27.36 10.61 19.82
N GLY A 301 27.96 11.44 20.66
CA GLY A 301 28.62 12.66 20.25
C GLY A 301 29.49 13.26 21.34
N ILE A 302 29.99 14.46 21.07
CA ILE A 302 30.78 15.23 22.01
C ILE A 302 30.36 16.70 22.00
N VAL A 303 30.60 17.40 23.11
CA VAL A 303 30.59 18.85 23.15
C VAL A 303 31.84 19.34 23.85
N ARG A 304 32.59 20.23 23.19
CA ARG A 304 33.81 20.84 23.73
C ARG A 304 33.47 22.16 24.41
N LEU A 305 34.23 22.52 25.44
CA LEU A 305 34.10 23.85 26.02
C LEU A 305 34.73 24.89 25.09
N THR A 306 33.93 25.81 24.56
CA THR A 306 34.40 26.90 23.69
C THR A 306 35.43 27.75 24.44
N GLY A 307 36.59 27.97 23.82
CA GLY A 307 37.73 28.66 24.45
C GLY A 307 38.57 27.78 25.39
N TYR A 308 38.15 26.53 25.66
CA TYR A 308 38.88 25.58 26.49
C TYR A 308 38.69 24.13 26.04
N GLU A 309 38.93 23.89 24.76
CA GLU A 309 38.50 22.69 24.02
C GLU A 309 39.15 21.37 24.44
N ARG A 310 40.22 21.43 25.25
CA ARG A 310 40.83 20.24 25.87
C ARG A 310 39.85 19.52 26.80
N ILE A 311 38.87 20.24 27.33
CA ILE A 311 37.79 19.72 28.15
C ILE A 311 36.54 19.56 27.30
N TYR A 312 35.94 18.38 27.37
CA TYR A 312 34.75 18.05 26.61
C TYR A 312 33.91 17.04 27.35
N SER A 313 32.66 16.87 26.92
CA SER A 313 31.77 15.83 27.42
C SER A 313 31.44 14.84 26.32
N GLU A 314 31.54 13.55 26.63
CA GLU A 314 30.96 12.49 25.82
C GLU A 314 29.45 12.45 26.10
N LEU A 315 28.66 12.36 25.02
CA LEU A 315 27.21 12.43 25.05
C LEU A 315 26.65 11.15 24.47
N ASN A 316 25.72 10.51 25.18
CA ASN A 316 24.95 9.37 24.69
C ASN A 316 23.48 9.59 24.99
N LEU A 317 22.63 9.39 23.98
CA LEU A 317 21.18 9.47 24.09
C LEU A 317 20.54 8.26 23.41
N GLU A 318 19.63 7.62 24.14
CA GLU A 318 18.63 6.72 23.58
C GLU A 318 17.25 7.33 23.85
N CYS A 319 16.44 7.50 22.81
CA CYS A 319 15.10 8.09 22.91
C CYS A 319 14.13 7.32 22.02
N THR A 320 12.87 7.29 22.42
CA THR A 320 11.79 6.74 21.61
C THR A 320 10.79 7.84 21.27
N THR A 321 10.39 7.94 20.01
CA THR A 321 9.27 8.79 19.58
C THR A 321 8.14 7.93 19.04
N LYS A 322 6.89 8.34 19.27
CA LYS A 322 5.69 7.59 18.87
C LYS A 322 5.01 8.30 17.70
N PHE A 323 4.59 7.52 16.70
CA PHE A 323 3.77 8.03 15.61
C PHE A 323 2.36 8.41 16.07
N ILE A 324 1.89 9.58 15.67
CA ILE A 324 0.54 10.07 15.91
C ILE A 324 -0.03 10.63 14.60
N TYR A 325 -1.29 10.29 14.33
CA TYR A 325 -2.08 10.92 13.28
C TYR A 325 -3.29 11.62 13.90
N ASP A 326 -3.41 12.92 13.64
CA ASP A 326 -4.58 13.71 13.98
C ASP A 326 -5.50 13.81 12.75
N PRO A 327 -6.64 13.09 12.74
CA PRO A 327 -7.56 13.10 11.60
C PRO A 327 -8.28 14.46 11.42
N LYS A 328 -8.38 15.29 12.47
CA LYS A 328 -9.04 16.61 12.39
C LYS A 328 -8.17 17.60 11.63
N ASN A 329 -6.90 17.68 12.02
CA ASN A 329 -5.93 18.60 11.40
C ASN A 329 -5.19 17.97 10.22
N LYS A 330 -5.43 16.67 9.95
CA LYS A 330 -4.73 15.85 8.95
C LYS A 330 -3.21 15.89 9.13
N LYS A 331 -2.72 15.95 10.38
CA LYS A 331 -1.29 16.03 10.68
C LYS A 331 -0.77 14.68 11.14
N ALA A 332 0.37 14.27 10.60
CA ALA A 332 1.10 13.10 11.07
C ALA A 332 2.45 13.54 11.63
N SER A 333 2.79 13.06 12.83
CA SER A 333 3.99 13.46 13.56
C SER A 333 4.57 12.30 14.35
N PHE A 334 5.85 12.45 14.70
CA PHE A 334 6.50 11.68 15.75
C PHE A 334 6.65 12.58 16.97
N GLU A 335 6.13 12.11 18.10
CA GLU A 335 6.13 12.85 19.36
C GLU A 335 6.97 12.11 20.42
N ASP A 336 7.52 12.86 21.37
CA ASP A 336 8.29 12.32 22.48
C ASP A 336 7.52 11.22 23.23
N TYR A 337 8.14 10.06 23.40
CA TYR A 337 7.61 8.97 24.22
C TYR A 337 8.44 8.83 25.51
N LYS A 338 7.78 8.48 26.62
CA LYS A 338 8.28 8.66 28.01
C LYS A 338 9.62 7.98 28.37
N THR A 339 10.21 7.17 27.49
CA THR A 339 11.43 6.40 27.75
C THR A 339 12.65 7.01 27.05
N TYR A 340 13.55 7.60 27.84
CA TYR A 340 14.85 8.06 27.37
C TYR A 340 15.97 7.72 28.35
N ILE A 341 17.17 7.45 27.81
CA ILE A 341 18.40 7.26 28.57
C ILE A 341 19.38 8.32 28.10
N MET A 342 19.85 9.15 29.02
CA MET A 342 20.82 10.21 28.76
C MET A 342 22.05 9.97 29.63
N SER A 343 23.22 9.91 29.01
CA SER A 343 24.51 9.84 29.72
C SER A 343 25.42 10.93 29.20
N CYS A 344 25.93 11.74 30.12
CA CYS A 344 26.94 12.75 29.85
C CYS A 344 28.11 12.52 30.80
N LYS A 345 29.28 12.26 30.21
CA LYS A 345 30.54 11.98 30.92
C LYS A 345 31.56 13.07 30.57
N PRO A 346 31.86 14.00 31.49
CA PRO A 346 32.89 15.00 31.27
C PRO A 346 34.28 14.35 31.29
N ILE A 347 35.14 14.78 30.37
CA ILE A 347 36.54 14.40 30.23
C ILE A 347 37.39 15.64 30.52
N PHE A 348 38.21 15.56 31.57
CA PHE A 348 38.96 16.68 32.13
C PHE A 348 40.23 16.19 32.85
N GLY A 349 41.21 17.07 33.05
CA GLY A 349 42.42 16.76 33.81
C GLY A 349 42.21 16.87 35.32
N TRP A 350 43.14 16.31 36.10
CA TRP A 350 43.08 16.27 37.58
C TRP A 350 42.89 17.64 38.27
N LEU A 351 43.34 18.74 37.67
CA LEU A 351 43.21 20.11 38.21
C LEU A 351 41.98 20.87 37.69
N ASP A 352 41.17 20.29 36.81
CA ASP A 352 40.13 21.00 36.06
C ASP A 352 38.72 20.87 36.69
N GLY A 353 38.63 20.66 38.01
CA GLY A 353 37.36 20.34 38.69
C GLY A 353 36.21 21.33 38.46
N ALA A 354 36.48 22.64 38.45
CA ALA A 354 35.46 23.66 38.15
C ALA A 354 34.99 23.59 36.69
N ALA A 355 35.91 23.35 35.75
CA ALA A 355 35.57 23.22 34.34
C ALA A 355 34.83 21.90 34.03
N ALA A 356 35.03 20.85 34.83
CA ALA A 356 34.26 19.61 34.73
C ALA A 356 32.76 19.83 34.99
N LEU A 357 32.41 20.68 35.96
CA LEU A 357 31.01 21.03 36.24
C LEU A 357 30.38 21.81 35.07
N VAL A 358 31.14 22.71 34.45
CA VAL A 358 30.69 23.43 33.25
C VAL A 358 30.49 22.46 32.08
N ALA A 359 31.46 21.56 31.84
CA ALA A 359 31.35 20.53 30.79
C ALA A 359 30.15 19.61 31.00
N LYS A 360 29.85 19.25 32.24
CA LYS A 360 28.64 18.47 32.59
C LYS A 360 27.37 19.25 32.28
N SER A 361 27.28 20.51 32.71
CA SER A 361 26.12 21.37 32.44
C SER A 361 25.88 21.57 30.94
N VAL A 362 26.92 21.90 30.19
CA VAL A 362 26.87 22.05 28.72
C VAL A 362 26.46 20.74 28.05
N GLY A 363 26.98 19.60 28.52
CA GLY A 363 26.60 18.28 28.01
C GLY A 363 25.14 17.92 28.28
N ASP A 364 24.62 18.21 29.47
CA ASP A 364 23.22 17.96 29.82
C ASP A 364 22.26 18.87 29.01
N TRP A 365 22.62 20.14 28.78
CA TRP A 365 21.88 21.03 27.88
C TRP A 365 21.92 20.54 26.42
N SER A 366 23.05 20.01 25.97
CA SER A 366 23.20 19.43 24.64
C SER A 366 22.28 18.22 24.45
N LEU A 367 22.25 17.30 25.43
CA LEU A 367 21.36 16.13 25.40
C LEU A 367 19.87 16.50 25.41
N LYS A 368 19.48 17.52 26.20
CA LYS A 368 18.11 18.05 26.20
C LYS A 368 17.73 18.65 24.83
N SER A 369 18.64 19.41 24.23
CA SER A 369 18.45 20.00 22.90
C SER A 369 18.33 18.91 21.82
N PHE A 370 19.20 17.91 21.83
CA PHE A 370 19.11 16.76 20.93
C PHE A 370 17.75 16.08 21.05
N ARG A 371 17.34 15.72 22.27
CA ARG A 371 16.04 15.08 22.52
C ARG A 371 14.88 15.90 21.96
N GLY A 372 14.82 17.19 22.29
CA GLY A 372 13.72 18.08 21.86
C GLY A 372 13.59 18.25 20.33
N SER A 373 14.65 17.90 19.58
CA SER A 373 14.64 17.96 18.11
C SER A 373 14.23 16.65 17.42
N LEU A 374 14.14 15.53 18.14
CA LEU A 374 13.84 14.21 17.56
C LEU A 374 12.36 14.02 17.24
N ALA A 375 11.48 14.87 17.77
CA ALA A 375 10.09 14.98 17.36
C ALA A 375 9.99 15.78 16.06
N PHE A 376 9.25 15.28 15.06
CA PHE A 376 9.10 15.94 13.76
C PHE A 376 7.76 15.60 13.10
N GLY A 377 7.30 16.48 12.20
CA GLY A 377 6.09 16.27 11.39
C GLY A 377 6.42 15.70 10.00
N LEU A 378 5.53 14.85 9.48
CA LEU A 378 5.58 14.38 8.10
C LEU A 378 4.89 15.40 7.16
N THR A 379 5.21 15.33 5.86
CA THR A 379 4.43 16.04 4.84
C THR A 379 3.03 15.46 4.77
N ASN A 380 1.99 16.30 4.77
CA ASN A 380 0.61 15.87 4.63
C ASN A 380 0.20 15.81 3.14
N ASN A 381 0.73 14.82 2.41
CA ASN A 381 0.40 14.55 1.01
C ASN A 381 -0.27 13.17 0.84
N PHE A 382 -0.95 12.67 1.87
CA PHE A 382 -1.52 11.32 1.90
C PHE A 382 -2.60 11.08 0.84
N THR A 383 -3.40 12.11 0.53
CA THR A 383 -4.39 12.06 -0.56
C THR A 383 -3.71 11.93 -1.93
N ASP A 384 -2.56 12.56 -2.13
CA ASP A 384 -1.81 12.43 -3.38
C ASP A 384 -1.19 11.04 -3.49
N ILE A 385 -0.62 10.54 -2.39
CA ILE A 385 -0.03 9.19 -2.30
C ILE A 385 -1.08 8.11 -2.65
N ILE A 386 -2.29 8.18 -2.08
CA ILE A 386 -3.33 7.17 -2.35
C ILE A 386 -3.90 7.22 -3.77
N ASN A 387 -3.80 8.36 -4.45
CA ASN A 387 -4.29 8.55 -5.81
C ASN A 387 -3.20 8.48 -6.91
N GLY A 388 -1.93 8.39 -6.50
CA GLY A 388 -0.78 8.58 -7.38
C GLY A 388 -0.60 7.45 -8.38
N ILE A 389 -0.67 6.20 -7.89
CA ILE A 389 -0.37 5.00 -8.70
C ILE A 389 -1.63 4.25 -9.12
N VAL A 390 -2.44 3.81 -8.16
CA VAL A 390 -3.62 2.98 -8.43
C VAL A 390 -4.89 3.80 -8.25
N ARG A 391 -5.76 3.77 -9.27
CA ARG A 391 -7.10 4.34 -9.22
C ARG A 391 -8.14 3.25 -9.46
N TRP A 392 -8.83 2.85 -8.41
CA TRP A 392 -9.90 1.85 -8.47
C TRP A 392 -11.10 2.41 -9.24
N ASN A 393 -11.57 1.66 -10.23
CA ASN A 393 -12.57 2.13 -11.22
C ASN A 393 -12.21 3.48 -11.88
N ASN A 394 -10.90 3.80 -11.97
CA ASN A 394 -10.41 5.11 -12.43
C ASN A 394 -10.92 6.32 -11.62
N LEU A 395 -11.39 6.09 -10.39
CA LEU A 395 -11.86 7.13 -9.46
C LEU A 395 -10.71 7.63 -8.58
N LYS A 396 -10.80 8.90 -8.20
CA LYS A 396 -9.94 9.50 -7.17
C LYS A 396 -10.65 9.50 -5.83
N ILE A 397 -9.90 9.23 -4.78
CA ILE A 397 -10.31 9.37 -3.38
C ILE A 397 -10.17 10.82 -2.98
N SER A 398 -11.21 11.40 -2.39
CA SER A 398 -11.21 12.78 -1.92
C SER A 398 -10.79 12.90 -0.45
N GLN A 399 -10.97 11.84 0.35
CA GLN A 399 -10.78 11.88 1.80
C GLN A 399 -10.01 10.67 2.32
N VAL A 400 -8.85 10.96 2.94
CA VAL A 400 -8.14 10.02 3.83
C VAL A 400 -8.87 9.99 5.17
N THR A 401 -9.17 8.80 5.67
CA THR A 401 -9.88 8.57 6.93
C THR A 401 -8.90 8.26 8.06
N ASN A 402 -7.93 7.37 7.80
CA ASN A 402 -6.95 6.94 8.79
C ASN A 402 -5.55 6.85 8.18
N VAL A 403 -4.55 7.08 9.04
CA VAL A 403 -3.14 6.84 8.74
C VAL A 403 -2.52 6.11 9.93
N THR A 404 -1.89 4.97 9.67
CA THR A 404 -1.36 4.08 10.72
C THR A 404 0.07 3.66 10.40
N LEU A 405 0.95 3.75 11.38
CA LEU A 405 2.27 3.11 11.35
C LEU A 405 2.24 1.87 12.24
N ASN A 406 2.42 0.69 11.65
CA ASN A 406 2.61 -0.57 12.37
C ASN A 406 3.47 -1.50 11.51
N VAL A 407 4.79 -1.39 11.64
CA VAL A 407 5.78 -1.95 10.70
C VAL A 407 5.70 -1.28 9.33
N GLY A 408 4.67 -1.58 8.53
CA GLY A 408 4.34 -0.80 7.35
C GLY A 408 3.57 0.47 7.67
N PHE A 409 3.60 1.42 6.74
CA PHE A 409 2.85 2.68 6.80
C PHE A 409 1.58 2.57 5.94
N CYS A 410 0.41 2.57 6.58
CA CYS A 410 -0.88 2.39 5.91
C CYS A 410 -1.66 3.71 5.84
N ILE A 411 -2.25 3.97 4.68
CA ILE A 411 -3.16 5.09 4.42
C ILE A 411 -4.48 4.50 3.97
N GLN A 412 -5.59 4.93 4.58
CA GLN A 412 -6.94 4.46 4.29
C GLN A 412 -7.84 5.63 3.92
N GLY A 413 -8.85 5.38 3.09
CA GLY A 413 -9.81 6.38 2.66
C GLY A 413 -11.14 5.79 2.19
N ASN A 414 -12.07 6.68 1.87
CA ASN A 414 -13.37 6.33 1.30
C ASN A 414 -13.36 6.53 -0.22
N ALA A 415 -13.99 5.61 -0.94
CA ALA A 415 -14.25 5.78 -2.37
C ALA A 415 -15.39 6.78 -2.57
N ASN A 416 -15.31 7.55 -3.66
CA ASN A 416 -16.36 8.51 -4.05
C ASN A 416 -17.52 7.82 -4.77
#